data_AF-A0A0A1HPQ3-F1
#
_entry.id   AF-A0A0A1HPQ3-F1
#
_cell.length_a   1.000
_cell.length_b   1.000
_cell.length_c   1.000
_cell.angle_alpha   90.00
_cell.angle_beta   90.00
_cell.angle_gamma   90.00
#
_symmetry.space_group_name_H-M   'P 1'
#
loop_
_entity.id
_entity.type
_entity.pdbx_description
1 polymer ?
#
loop_
_entity_poly.entity_id
_entity_poly.type
_entity_poly.pdbx_seq_one_letter_code
_entity_poly.pdbx_strand_id
1 'polypeptide(L)'
;MTERQSLLNYGIATAYYEGGYVRIQRSITTYQKNAFGQADNSYLDSETMHQSAFIVRRLQSVITSKYGRHKLASDGTRFGAGQPIVTPSTIRGELIAQYAKLELEGHVENAELFAEHLIVERDSQDPSRVNVLFPPDYINGLRVFALLNQFRLQYDAAA
;
A
#
# COMPACT_ATOMS: atom_id res chain seq x y z
N MET A 1 31.71 -10.16 1.93
CA MET A 1 30.38 -9.81 2.49
C MET A 1 30.58 -9.30 3.90
N THR A 2 30.02 -8.14 4.26
CA THR A 2 30.05 -7.63 5.63
C THR A 2 29.08 -8.42 6.51
N GLU A 3 29.41 -8.69 7.78
CA GLU A 3 28.58 -9.49 8.72
C GLU A 3 27.12 -9.04 8.78
N ARG A 4 26.87 -7.73 8.71
CA ARG A 4 25.51 -7.16 8.67
C ARG A 4 24.69 -7.57 7.45
N GLN A 5 25.33 -7.69 6.28
CA GLN A 5 24.65 -8.14 5.07
C GLN A 5 24.26 -9.61 5.17
N SER A 6 25.10 -10.42 5.84
CA SER A 6 24.75 -11.82 6.14
C SER A 6 23.52 -11.88 7.02
N LEU A 7 23.45 -11.10 8.10
CA LEU A 7 22.27 -11.06 8.99
C LEU A 7 20.98 -10.70 8.22
N LEU A 8 21.03 -9.70 7.34
CA LEU A 8 19.88 -9.34 6.51
C LEU A 8 19.44 -10.47 5.57
N ASN A 9 20.39 -11.21 4.97
CA ASN A 9 20.07 -12.37 4.12
C ASN A 9 19.45 -13.54 4.91
N TYR A 10 19.58 -13.55 6.24
CA TYR A 10 18.96 -14.54 7.13
C TYR A 10 17.67 -14.03 7.79
N GLY A 11 17.11 -12.89 7.36
CA GLY A 11 15.87 -12.36 7.91
C GLY A 11 16.02 -11.68 9.28
N ILE A 12 17.23 -11.24 9.63
CA ILE A 12 17.53 -10.57 10.90
C ILE A 12 17.68 -9.07 10.64
N ALA A 13 16.81 -8.28 11.26
CA ALA A 13 16.91 -6.81 11.26
C ALA A 13 18.22 -6.34 11.91
N THR A 14 18.78 -5.25 11.40
CA THR A 14 20.09 -4.75 11.82
C THR A 14 20.00 -3.34 12.42
N ALA A 15 20.90 -3.06 13.34
CA ALA A 15 21.08 -1.77 13.99
C ALA A 15 22.57 -1.39 14.01
N TYR A 16 22.85 -0.11 14.18
CA TYR A 16 24.20 0.41 14.34
C TYR A 16 24.27 1.40 15.50
N TYR A 17 25.46 1.54 16.07
CA TYR A 17 25.74 2.50 17.13
C TYR A 17 26.69 3.56 16.58
N GLU A 18 26.31 4.83 16.73
CA GLU A 18 27.14 5.96 16.35
C GLU A 18 26.82 7.17 17.20
N GLY A 19 27.87 7.86 17.70
CA GLY A 19 27.73 9.13 18.40
C GLY A 19 26.86 9.08 19.66
N GLY A 20 26.90 7.97 20.41
CA GLY A 20 26.15 7.84 21.67
C GLY A 20 24.80 7.12 21.56
N TYR A 21 24.32 6.85 20.35
CA TYR A 21 22.96 6.34 20.13
C TYR A 21 22.96 5.06 19.29
N VAL A 22 22.01 4.17 19.59
CA VAL A 22 21.67 3.02 18.75
C VAL A 22 20.58 3.45 17.78
N ARG A 23 20.76 3.14 16.50
CA ARG A 23 19.82 3.44 15.42
C ARG A 23 19.51 2.18 14.63
N ILE A 24 18.25 2.06 14.19
CA ILE A 24 17.86 1.00 13.27
C ILE A 24 18.54 1.27 11.92
N GLN A 25 19.23 0.27 11.39
CA GLN A 25 19.82 0.34 10.06
C GLN A 25 18.82 -0.12 9.01
N ARG A 26 18.23 -1.31 9.20
CA ARG A 26 17.16 -1.83 8.35
C ARG A 26 16.29 -2.81 9.13
N SER A 27 14.98 -2.55 9.11
CA SER A 27 13.95 -3.42 9.66
C SER A 27 13.42 -4.34 8.57
N ILE A 28 13.81 -5.61 8.59
CA ILE A 28 13.28 -6.62 7.68
C ILE A 28 12.44 -7.64 8.44
N THR A 29 11.56 -8.33 7.72
CA THR A 29 10.82 -9.48 8.23
C THR A 29 11.64 -10.76 8.06
N THR A 30 11.16 -11.85 8.67
CA THR A 30 11.71 -13.20 8.47
C THR A 30 11.30 -13.81 7.13
N TYR A 31 10.48 -13.14 6.33
CA TYR A 31 10.10 -13.58 5.00
C TYR A 31 11.26 -13.35 4.03
N GLN A 32 11.89 -14.44 3.58
CA GLN A 32 13.03 -14.41 2.65
C GLN A 32 12.75 -15.15 1.35
N LYS A 33 11.79 -16.08 1.36
CA LYS A 33 11.53 -17.00 0.26
C LYS A 33 10.04 -17.17 0.04
N ASN A 34 9.65 -17.32 -1.22
CA ASN A 34 8.30 -17.71 -1.59
C ASN A 34 8.02 -19.19 -1.30
N ALA A 35 6.80 -19.63 -1.59
CA ALA A 35 6.37 -21.02 -1.37
C ALA A 35 7.21 -22.07 -2.14
N PHE A 36 7.92 -21.67 -3.19
CA PHE A 36 8.82 -22.53 -3.98
C PHE A 36 10.27 -22.47 -3.50
N GLY A 37 10.55 -21.76 -2.40
CA GLY A 37 11.89 -21.64 -1.83
C GLY A 37 12.81 -20.68 -2.59
N GLN A 38 12.28 -19.91 -3.55
CA GLN A 38 13.01 -18.89 -4.29
C GLN A 38 13.04 -17.57 -3.51
N ALA A 39 14.12 -16.79 -3.65
CA ALA A 39 14.24 -15.50 -2.98
C ALA A 39 13.11 -14.56 -3.44
N ASP A 40 12.44 -13.93 -2.47
CA ASP A 40 11.29 -13.05 -2.70
C ASP A 40 11.34 -11.88 -1.70
N ASN A 41 11.23 -10.66 -2.22
CA ASN A 41 11.30 -9.43 -1.44
C ASN A 41 9.93 -8.79 -1.17
N SER A 42 8.83 -9.39 -1.62
CA SER A 42 7.48 -8.82 -1.56
C SER A 42 7.05 -8.41 -0.15
N TYR A 43 7.52 -9.14 0.87
CA TYR A 43 7.25 -8.86 2.28
C TYR A 43 8.53 -8.65 3.10
N LEU A 44 9.65 -8.32 2.44
CA LEU A 44 10.96 -8.22 3.09
C LEU A 44 11.03 -7.06 4.07
N ASP A 45 10.60 -5.87 3.66
CA ASP A 45 10.70 -4.67 4.49
C ASP A 45 9.49 -4.55 5.43
N SER A 46 9.80 -4.33 6.72
CA SER A 46 8.77 -4.28 7.76
C SER A 46 7.86 -3.07 7.60
N GLU A 47 8.39 -1.94 7.13
CA GLU A 47 7.67 -0.69 6.99
C GLU A 47 6.47 -0.82 6.02
N THR A 48 6.67 -1.50 4.88
CA THR A 48 5.60 -1.79 3.89
C THR A 48 4.48 -2.62 4.51
N MET A 49 4.82 -3.60 5.35
CA MET A 49 3.81 -4.42 6.03
C MET A 49 3.01 -3.65 7.07
N HIS A 50 3.66 -2.74 7.81
CA HIS A 50 2.99 -1.88 8.78
C HIS A 50 2.06 -0.88 8.09
N GLN A 51 2.49 -0.30 6.97
CA GLN A 51 1.68 0.61 6.15
C GLN A 51 0.46 -0.11 5.56
N SER A 52 0.66 -1.30 5.01
CA SER A 52 -0.43 -2.16 4.53
C SER A 52 -1.45 -2.46 5.63
N ALA A 53 -0.98 -2.88 6.81
CA ALA A 53 -1.86 -3.16 7.94
C ALA A 53 -2.62 -1.91 8.44
N PHE A 54 -1.97 -0.75 8.45
CA PHE A 54 -2.62 0.53 8.78
C PHE A 54 -3.74 0.87 7.81
N ILE A 55 -3.46 0.80 6.50
CA ILE A 55 -4.42 1.14 5.44
C ILE A 55 -5.63 0.19 5.49
N VAL A 56 -5.42 -1.13 5.56
CA VAL A 56 -6.52 -2.10 5.62
C VAL A 56 -7.42 -1.87 6.83
N ARG A 57 -6.84 -1.62 8.02
CA ARG A 57 -7.62 -1.32 9.24
C ARG A 57 -8.43 -0.03 9.11
N ARG A 58 -7.84 1.00 8.51
CA ARG A 58 -8.55 2.27 8.25
C ARG A 58 -9.73 2.06 7.33
N LEU A 59 -9.54 1.34 6.22
CA LEU A 59 -10.62 1.06 5.27
C LEU A 59 -11.75 0.25 5.93
N GLN A 60 -11.40 -0.77 6.72
CA GLN A 60 -12.38 -1.53 7.50
C GLN A 60 -13.18 -0.61 8.44
N SER A 61 -12.52 0.31 9.15
CA SER A 61 -13.19 1.28 10.01
C SER A 61 -14.15 2.17 9.23
N VAL A 62 -13.75 2.72 8.08
CA VAL A 62 -14.60 3.59 7.26
C VAL A 62 -15.85 2.85 6.80
N ILE A 63 -15.69 1.64 6.25
CA ILE A 63 -16.80 0.85 5.72
C ILE A 63 -17.76 0.46 6.83
N THR A 64 -17.26 -0.06 7.96
CA THR A 64 -18.11 -0.53 9.06
C THR A 64 -18.83 0.62 9.76
N SER A 65 -18.18 1.78 9.94
CA SER A 65 -18.83 2.94 10.57
C SER A 65 -19.89 3.57 9.68
N LYS A 66 -19.66 3.67 8.36
CA LYS A 66 -20.59 4.34 7.44
C LYS A 66 -21.72 3.42 6.97
N TYR A 67 -21.43 2.16 6.70
CA TYR A 67 -22.35 1.24 6.03
C TYR A 67 -22.83 0.07 6.90
N GLY A 68 -22.46 -0.01 8.18
CA GLY A 68 -22.74 -1.17 9.04
C GLY A 68 -24.22 -1.57 9.22
N ARG A 69 -25.18 -0.69 8.89
CA ARG A 69 -26.63 -0.98 8.91
C ARG A 69 -27.31 -0.83 7.54
N HIS A 70 -26.55 -0.77 6.46
CA HIS A 70 -27.08 -0.61 5.10
C HIS A 70 -27.43 -1.96 4.48
N LYS A 71 -28.47 -1.97 3.64
CA LYS A 71 -28.81 -3.10 2.77
C LYS A 71 -27.88 -3.09 1.56
N LEU A 72 -27.39 -4.25 1.16
CA LEU A 72 -26.61 -4.38 -0.07
C LEU A 72 -27.52 -4.55 -1.28
N ALA A 73 -27.40 -3.65 -2.26
CA ALA A 73 -28.09 -3.73 -3.54
C ALA A 73 -27.09 -3.80 -4.70
N SER A 74 -27.55 -4.29 -5.86
CA SER A 74 -26.75 -4.26 -7.09
C SER A 74 -26.76 -2.85 -7.70
N ASP A 75 -25.73 -2.51 -8.46
CA ASP A 75 -25.69 -1.25 -9.19
C ASP A 75 -26.87 -1.12 -10.16
N GLY A 76 -27.39 0.10 -10.32
CA GLY A 76 -28.58 0.37 -11.14
C GLY A 76 -29.93 -0.01 -10.49
N THR A 77 -29.93 -0.58 -9.28
CA THR A 77 -31.18 -0.87 -8.56
C THR A 77 -31.94 0.43 -8.27
N ARG A 78 -33.22 0.50 -8.63
CA ARG A 78 -34.11 1.61 -8.25
C ARG A 78 -34.62 1.40 -6.83
N PHE A 79 -34.31 2.33 -5.93
CA PHE A 79 -34.82 2.34 -4.56
C PHE A 79 -35.35 3.73 -4.17
N GLY A 80 -36.34 3.75 -3.28
CA GLY A 80 -36.94 4.99 -2.78
C GLY A 80 -35.94 5.81 -1.96
N ALA A 81 -36.11 7.13 -1.99
CA ALA A 81 -35.29 8.04 -1.20
C ALA A 81 -35.35 7.72 0.30
N GLY A 82 -34.22 7.88 1.00
CA GLY A 82 -34.12 7.65 2.46
C GLY A 82 -33.88 6.20 2.89
N GLN A 83 -33.82 5.25 1.95
CA GLN A 83 -33.46 3.87 2.28
C GLN A 83 -31.94 3.74 2.49
N PRO A 84 -31.47 3.17 3.63
CA PRO A 84 -30.05 2.93 3.85
C PRO A 84 -29.60 1.75 2.99
N ILE A 85 -29.17 2.04 1.76
CA ILE A 85 -28.73 1.08 0.76
C ILE A 85 -27.32 1.44 0.31
N VAL A 86 -26.48 0.42 0.16
CA VAL A 86 -25.13 0.53 -0.39
C VAL A 86 -25.01 -0.38 -1.62
N THR A 87 -24.25 0.06 -2.61
CA THR A 87 -23.98 -0.70 -3.84
C THR A 87 -22.47 -0.83 -4.08
N PRO A 88 -22.01 -1.79 -4.93
CA PRO A 88 -20.60 -1.91 -5.27
C PRO A 88 -19.99 -0.60 -5.80
N SER A 89 -20.67 0.14 -6.68
CA SER A 89 -20.20 1.45 -7.15
C SER A 89 -20.07 2.49 -6.03
N THR A 90 -20.98 2.48 -5.04
CA THR A 90 -20.91 3.37 -3.87
C THR A 90 -19.69 3.05 -3.01
N ILE A 91 -19.42 1.77 -2.77
CA ILE A 91 -18.22 1.32 -2.03
C ILE A 91 -16.97 1.68 -2.80
N ARG A 92 -16.94 1.45 -4.12
CA ARG A 92 -15.82 1.83 -4.98
C ARG A 92 -15.50 3.32 -4.89
N GLY A 93 -16.51 4.18 -4.97
CA GLY A 93 -16.36 5.63 -4.81
C GLY A 93 -15.80 6.01 -3.43
N GLU A 94 -16.25 5.35 -2.37
CA GLU A 94 -15.71 5.57 -1.02
C GLU A 94 -14.23 5.16 -0.93
N LEU A 95 -13.86 3.99 -1.45
CA LEU A 95 -12.49 3.50 -1.40
C LEU A 95 -11.53 4.42 -2.17
N ILE A 96 -11.93 4.92 -3.34
CA ILE A 96 -11.16 5.90 -4.12
C ILE A 96 -11.00 7.20 -3.32
N ALA A 97 -12.08 7.70 -2.71
CA ALA A 97 -12.02 8.92 -1.91
C ALA A 97 -11.12 8.77 -0.67
N GLN A 98 -11.08 7.59 -0.06
CA GLN A 98 -10.16 7.31 1.05
C GLN A 98 -8.72 7.16 0.57
N TYR A 99 -8.50 6.57 -0.60
CA TYR A 99 -7.18 6.47 -1.21
C TYR A 99 -6.59 7.85 -1.51
N ALA A 100 -7.38 8.78 -2.07
CA ALA A 100 -6.94 10.15 -2.30
C ALA A 100 -6.54 10.89 -1.01
N LYS A 101 -7.21 10.59 0.13
CA LYS A 101 -6.78 11.13 1.44
C LYS A 101 -5.45 10.54 1.88
N LEU A 102 -5.27 9.23 1.71
CA LEU A 102 -4.01 8.56 2.03
C LEU A 102 -2.85 9.08 1.16
N GLU A 103 -3.13 9.43 -0.10
CA GLU A 103 -2.15 10.03 -1.00
C GLU A 103 -1.71 11.42 -0.50
N LEU A 104 -2.68 12.26 -0.12
CA LEU A 104 -2.39 13.57 0.48
C LEU A 104 -1.60 13.46 1.80
N GLU A 105 -1.86 12.42 2.58
CA GLU A 105 -1.15 12.12 3.83
C GLU A 105 0.25 11.51 3.61
N GLY A 106 0.62 11.18 2.36
CA GLY A 106 1.92 10.61 2.04
C GLY A 106 2.05 9.11 2.33
N HIS A 107 0.94 8.37 2.36
CA HIS A 107 0.94 6.92 2.57
C HIS A 107 0.90 6.11 1.26
N VAL A 108 0.34 6.65 0.20
CA VAL A 108 0.18 5.97 -1.09
C VAL A 108 0.44 6.95 -2.22
N GLU A 109 0.62 6.44 -3.43
CA GLU A 109 0.78 7.24 -4.64
C GLU A 109 -0.11 6.71 -5.78
N ASN A 110 -0.16 7.45 -6.90
CA ASN A 110 -0.84 7.07 -8.12
C ASN A 110 -2.35 6.80 -7.96
N ALA A 111 -3.09 7.71 -7.30
CA ALA A 111 -4.53 7.50 -7.03
C ALA A 111 -5.40 7.29 -8.29
N GLU A 112 -5.05 7.92 -9.40
CA GLU A 112 -5.75 7.71 -10.69
C GLU A 112 -5.60 6.27 -11.17
N LEU A 113 -4.37 5.74 -11.17
CA LEU A 113 -4.07 4.38 -11.57
C LEU A 113 -4.67 3.35 -10.59
N PHE A 114 -4.64 3.66 -9.29
CA PHE A 114 -5.34 2.86 -8.27
C PHE A 114 -6.83 2.76 -8.59
N ALA A 115 -7.48 3.86 -8.96
CA ALA A 115 -8.90 3.84 -9.31
C ALA A 115 -9.16 2.94 -10.53
N GLU A 116 -8.31 2.96 -11.54
CA GLU A 116 -8.45 2.10 -12.73
C GLU A 116 -8.38 0.61 -12.39
N HIS A 117 -7.47 0.21 -11.49
CA HIS A 117 -7.27 -1.19 -11.12
C HIS A 117 -8.14 -1.66 -9.94
N LEU A 118 -8.80 -0.76 -9.22
CA LEU A 118 -9.70 -1.11 -8.13
C LEU A 118 -10.96 -1.81 -8.66
N ILE A 119 -11.14 -3.06 -8.24
CA ILE A 119 -12.33 -3.86 -8.54
C ILE A 119 -13.17 -3.99 -7.28
N VAL A 120 -14.45 -3.63 -7.38
CA VAL A 120 -15.46 -3.84 -6.34
C VAL A 120 -16.67 -4.46 -6.99
N GLU A 121 -17.02 -5.67 -6.57
CA GLU A 121 -18.11 -6.42 -7.17
C GLU A 121 -18.92 -7.16 -6.10
N ARG A 122 -20.19 -7.45 -6.42
CA ARG A 122 -21.03 -8.30 -5.59
C ARG A 122 -20.71 -9.76 -5.93
N ASP A 123 -20.57 -10.60 -4.91
CA ASP A 123 -20.27 -12.01 -5.12
C ASP A 123 -21.39 -12.71 -5.91
N SER A 124 -21.02 -13.57 -6.86
CA SER A 124 -21.97 -14.23 -7.76
C SER A 124 -22.68 -15.42 -7.11
N GLN A 125 -22.13 -15.97 -6.03
CA GLN A 125 -22.67 -17.11 -5.28
C GLN A 125 -23.26 -16.68 -3.92
N ASP A 126 -22.82 -15.55 -3.37
CA ASP A 126 -23.35 -14.96 -2.14
C ASP A 126 -23.85 -13.51 -2.36
N PRO A 127 -25.16 -13.31 -2.54
CA PRO A 127 -25.73 -11.97 -2.70
C PRO A 127 -25.50 -11.05 -1.49
N SER A 128 -25.11 -11.54 -0.32
CA SER A 128 -24.86 -10.70 0.86
C SER A 128 -23.41 -10.24 0.97
N ARG A 129 -22.56 -10.59 0.00
CA ARG A 129 -21.12 -10.34 0.02
C ARG A 129 -20.66 -9.41 -1.09
N VAL A 130 -19.72 -8.52 -0.74
CA VAL A 130 -18.96 -7.70 -1.69
C VAL A 130 -17.51 -8.16 -1.67
N ASN A 131 -16.94 -8.37 -2.85
CA ASN A 131 -15.53 -8.67 -3.06
C ASN A 131 -14.80 -7.41 -3.53
N VAL A 132 -13.61 -7.20 -2.99
CA VAL A 132 -12.77 -6.05 -3.33
C VAL A 132 -11.37 -6.55 -3.67
N LEU A 133 -10.90 -6.24 -4.88
CA LEU A 133 -9.49 -6.29 -5.22
C LEU A 133 -8.94 -4.89 -5.01
N PHE A 134 -8.09 -4.74 -4.00
CA PHE A 134 -7.47 -3.47 -3.61
C PHE A 134 -5.98 -3.52 -3.99
N PRO A 135 -5.54 -2.83 -5.06
CA PRO A 135 -4.16 -2.85 -5.53
C PRO A 135 -3.42 -1.53 -5.19
N PRO A 136 -3.01 -1.32 -3.93
CA PRO A 136 -2.39 -0.07 -3.52
C PRO A 136 -0.97 0.05 -4.07
N ASP A 137 -0.57 1.28 -4.35
CA ASP A 137 0.81 1.67 -4.58
C ASP A 137 1.32 2.44 -3.36
N TYR A 138 2.19 1.81 -2.58
CA TYR A 138 2.68 2.37 -1.32
C TYR A 138 3.86 3.29 -1.56
N ILE A 139 3.85 4.45 -0.91
CA ILE A 139 5.05 5.31 -0.85
C ILE A 139 6.13 4.57 -0.05
N ASN A 140 7.30 4.45 -0.68
CA ASN A 140 8.44 3.72 -0.14
C ASN A 140 9.46 4.64 0.56
N GLY A 141 10.26 4.06 1.46
CA GLY A 141 11.37 4.77 2.08
C GLY A 141 12.55 4.98 1.13
N LEU A 142 13.14 6.19 1.13
CA LEU A 142 14.39 6.46 0.40
C LEU A 142 15.57 5.76 1.09
N ARG A 143 15.95 4.58 0.58
CA ARG A 143 17.05 3.78 1.17
C ARG A 143 18.41 3.99 0.49
N VAL A 144 18.43 4.21 -0.82
CA VAL A 144 19.65 4.39 -1.60
C VAL A 144 19.52 5.67 -2.41
N PHE A 145 20.46 6.58 -2.20
CA PHE A 145 20.62 7.76 -3.04
C PHE A 145 21.80 7.54 -3.97
N ALA A 146 21.53 7.39 -5.26
CA ALA A 146 22.55 7.24 -6.30
C ALA A 146 22.58 8.50 -7.15
N LEU A 147 23.74 9.16 -7.20
CA LEU A 147 23.94 10.39 -7.98
C LEU A 147 25.13 10.23 -8.93
N LEU A 148 24.92 10.61 -10.19
CA LEU A 148 25.97 10.72 -11.20
C LEU A 148 26.28 12.20 -11.43
N ASN A 149 27.45 12.66 -10.97
CA ASN A 149 27.91 14.02 -11.22
C ASN A 149 28.79 14.07 -12.46
N GLN A 150 28.30 14.69 -13.55
CA GLN A 150 29.10 15.01 -14.73
C GLN A 150 29.27 16.53 -14.81
N PHE A 151 30.42 17.03 -14.34
CA PHE A 151 30.69 18.47 -14.41
C PHE A 151 31.43 18.85 -15.70
N ARG A 152 31.18 20.07 -16.15
CA ARG A 152 31.96 20.80 -17.15
C ARG A 152 32.27 22.17 -16.57
N LEU A 153 33.46 22.69 -16.88
CA LEU A 153 33.81 24.07 -16.50
C LEU A 153 33.02 25.09 -17.32
N GLN A 154 32.67 24.74 -18.56
CA GLN A 154 31.82 25.50 -19.47
C GLN A 154 31.19 24.54 -20.50
N TYR A 155 29.93 24.74 -20.86
CA TYR A 155 29.29 24.04 -21.98
C TYR A 155 29.65 24.74 -23.29
N ASP A 156 29.86 23.96 -24.34
CA ASP A 156 30.11 24.52 -25.67
C ASP A 156 28.83 25.20 -26.17
N ALA A 157 28.91 26.45 -26.62
CA ALA A 157 27.74 27.25 -26.99
C ALA A 157 26.98 26.74 -28.23
N ALA A 158 27.52 25.70 -28.89
CA ALA A 158 27.00 25.11 -30.12
C ALA A 158 26.53 23.65 -29.96
N ALA A 159 26.41 23.13 -28.73
CA ALA A 159 25.85 21.81 -28.45
C ALA A 159 24.33 21.85 -28.22
#